data_AF-A0A6F9ZH13-F1
#
_entry.id   AF-A0A6F9ZH13-F1
#
_cell.length_a   1.000
_cell.length_b   1.000
_cell.length_c   1.000
_cell.angle_alpha   90.00
_cell.angle_beta   90.00
_cell.angle_gamma   90.00
#
_symmetry.space_group_name_H-M   'P 1'
#
loop_
_entity.id
_entity.type
_entity.pdbx_description
1 polymer ?
#
loop_
_entity_poly.entity_id
_entity_poly.type
_entity_poly.pdbx_seq_one_letter_code
_entity_poly.pdbx_strand_id
1 'polypeptide(L)'
;MKQHFFLISLLMFGISMTGCDNSGDEVKDVPVAVKTAFDVIYPEGVHERWEREKDFYKAEFSRYGVASEAWFTSEGRWVRTETDFYGTLPQPVTDYIAAHYSGYAIDDCDLVEMLDLDYFDIELDKRGGYEAHLKITSEGVLL
;
A
#
# COMPACT_ATOMS: atom_id res chain seq x y z
N MET A 1 -39.86 27.18 7.92
CA MET A 1 -41.08 26.44 8.28
C MET A 1 -41.52 25.58 7.11
N LYS A 2 -41.35 24.26 7.25
CA LYS A 2 -42.27 23.17 6.85
C LYS A 2 -41.49 21.88 7.04
N GLN A 3 -41.68 21.29 8.22
CA GLN A 3 -41.09 20.02 8.61
C GLN A 3 -42.06 18.92 8.23
N HIS A 4 -41.54 17.85 7.62
CA HIS A 4 -42.30 16.63 7.40
C HIS A 4 -41.85 15.61 8.45
N PHE A 5 -42.79 15.29 9.33
CA PHE A 5 -42.72 14.26 10.36
C PHE A 5 -42.98 12.91 9.67
N PHE A 6 -42.06 11.94 9.81
CA PHE A 6 -42.31 10.56 9.42
C PHE A 6 -41.81 9.60 10.50
N LEU A 7 -42.60 8.55 10.70
CA LEU A 7 -42.66 7.67 11.86
C LEU A 7 -41.36 6.94 12.21
N ILE A 8 -41.14 6.84 13.52
CA ILE A 8 -40.25 5.90 14.20
C ILE A 8 -40.73 4.46 13.95
N SER A 9 -39.91 3.65 13.29
CA SER A 9 -39.96 2.19 13.42
C SER A 9 -38.69 1.71 14.09
N LEU A 10 -38.82 1.29 15.34
CA LEU A 10 -37.81 0.60 16.12
C LEU A 10 -37.57 -0.79 15.49
N LEU A 11 -36.43 -0.98 14.82
CA LEU A 11 -35.92 -2.29 14.46
C LEU A 11 -34.56 -2.45 15.12
N MET A 12 -34.55 -3.15 16.27
CA MET A 12 -33.33 -3.73 16.81
C MET A 12 -32.93 -4.90 15.89
N PHE A 13 -31.80 -4.77 15.20
CA PHE A 13 -31.08 -5.90 14.62
C PHE A 13 -29.59 -5.66 14.83
N GLY A 14 -28.89 -6.73 15.19
CA GLY A 14 -27.67 -6.71 15.99
C GLY A 14 -26.53 -5.87 15.45
N ILE A 15 -25.80 -5.27 16.40
CA ILE A 15 -24.43 -4.80 16.20
C ILE A 15 -23.60 -6.06 15.90
N SER A 16 -23.35 -6.32 14.63
CA SER A 16 -22.24 -7.18 14.22
C SER A 16 -20.97 -6.39 14.51
N MET A 17 -20.29 -6.73 15.61
CA MET A 17 -18.88 -6.41 15.74
C MET A 17 -18.13 -7.22 14.68
N THR A 18 -18.02 -6.69 13.46
CA THR A 18 -16.90 -7.07 12.59
C THR A 18 -15.67 -6.43 13.21
N GLY A 19 -14.99 -7.19 14.06
CA GLY A 19 -13.62 -6.88 14.41
C GLY A 19 -12.81 -6.91 13.13
N CYS A 20 -12.36 -5.75 12.66
CA CYS A 20 -11.20 -5.70 11.79
C CYS A 20 -9.99 -6.05 12.66
N ASP A 21 -9.69 -7.33 12.80
CA ASP A 21 -8.32 -7.74 13.10
C ASP A 21 -7.51 -7.44 11.84
N ASN A 22 -6.68 -6.40 11.91
CA ASN A 22 -5.76 -6.01 10.85
C ASN A 22 -4.34 -6.53 11.14
N SER A 23 -4.23 -7.67 11.82
CA SER A 23 -3.02 -8.48 11.80
C SER A 23 -3.11 -9.38 10.58
N GLY A 24 -2.28 -9.15 9.57
CA GLY A 24 -2.16 -10.09 8.46
C GLY A 24 -1.78 -11.46 9.02
N ASP A 25 -2.71 -12.40 9.01
CA ASP A 25 -2.43 -13.75 9.46
C ASP A 25 -1.44 -14.39 8.47
N GLU A 26 -0.30 -14.84 8.96
CA GLU A 26 0.68 -15.60 8.16
C GLU A 26 -0.04 -16.79 7.50
N VAL A 27 0.01 -16.88 6.17
CA VAL A 27 -0.64 -17.94 5.40
C VAL A 27 0.41 -18.91 4.89
N LYS A 28 0.28 -20.19 5.25
CA LYS A 28 1.19 -21.25 4.78
C LYS A 28 0.73 -21.90 3.47
N ASP A 29 -0.59 -21.94 3.26
CA ASP A 29 -1.23 -22.53 2.08
C ASP A 29 -1.37 -21.52 0.95
N VAL A 30 -0.24 -21.11 0.38
CA VAL A 30 -0.20 -20.23 -0.80
C VAL A 30 -0.28 -21.05 -2.09
N PRO A 31 -1.16 -20.67 -3.05
CA PRO A 31 -1.30 -21.39 -4.32
C PRO A 31 0.02 -21.54 -5.07
N VAL A 32 0.21 -22.70 -5.72
CA VAL A 32 1.40 -22.97 -6.51
C VAL A 32 1.62 -21.93 -7.61
N ALA A 33 0.54 -21.43 -8.23
CA ALA A 33 0.62 -20.38 -9.25
C ALA A 33 1.22 -19.08 -8.69
N VAL A 34 0.88 -18.72 -7.44
CA VAL A 34 1.40 -17.53 -6.76
C VAL A 34 2.89 -17.70 -6.44
N LYS A 35 3.28 -18.82 -5.82
CA LYS A 35 4.70 -19.10 -5.53
C LYS A 35 5.55 -19.12 -6.80
N THR A 36 5.04 -19.76 -7.86
CA THR A 36 5.71 -19.80 -9.17
C THR A 36 5.88 -18.41 -9.76
N ALA A 37 4.85 -17.56 -9.68
CA ALA A 37 4.93 -16.19 -10.18
C ALA A 37 5.95 -15.37 -9.39
N PHE A 38 5.97 -15.52 -8.06
CA PHE A 38 6.96 -14.90 -7.19
C PHE A 38 8.39 -15.31 -7.58
N ASP A 39 8.66 -16.61 -7.70
CA ASP A 39 9.99 -17.12 -8.06
C ASP A 39 10.46 -16.65 -9.46
N VAL A 40 9.52 -16.46 -10.40
CA VAL A 40 9.82 -15.94 -11.74
C VAL A 40 10.21 -14.46 -11.70
N ILE A 41 9.56 -13.67 -10.86
CA ILE A 41 9.81 -12.22 -10.74
C ILE A 41 11.02 -11.95 -9.85
N TYR A 42 11.24 -12.74 -8.80
CA TYR A 42 12.33 -12.58 -7.82
C TYR A 42 13.21 -13.85 -7.74
N PRO A 43 14.02 -14.15 -8.78
CA PRO A 43 14.76 -15.41 -8.89
C PRO A 43 15.92 -15.58 -7.90
N GLU A 44 16.22 -14.59 -7.07
CA GLU A 44 17.44 -14.56 -6.24
C GLU A 44 17.35 -15.39 -4.95
N GLY A 45 16.32 -16.23 -4.81
CA GLY A 45 16.15 -17.09 -3.63
C GLY A 45 15.90 -16.27 -2.36
N VAL A 46 15.10 -15.21 -2.49
CA VAL A 46 14.64 -14.41 -1.36
C VAL A 46 13.73 -15.27 -0.48
N HIS A 47 13.87 -15.15 0.84
CA HIS A 47 12.96 -15.82 1.76
C HIS A 47 11.76 -14.93 2.00
N GLU A 48 10.60 -15.37 1.55
CA GLU A 48 9.36 -14.65 1.69
C GLU A 48 8.52 -15.15 2.88
N ARG A 49 7.80 -14.23 3.51
CA ARG A 49 6.71 -14.50 4.43
C ARG A 49 5.42 -14.13 3.72
N TRP A 50 4.43 -15.02 3.77
CA TRP A 50 3.17 -14.82 3.08
C TRP A 50 2.06 -14.41 4.04
N GLU A 51 1.26 -13.43 3.62
CA GLU A 51 0.05 -12.99 4.32
C GLU A 51 -1.14 -12.92 3.36
N ARG A 52 -2.36 -12.99 3.91
CA ARG A 52 -3.59 -12.72 3.17
C ARG A 52 -4.00 -11.28 3.43
N GLU A 53 -4.05 -10.49 2.37
CA GLU A 53 -4.58 -9.12 2.44
C GLU A 53 -5.72 -8.97 1.44
N LYS A 54 -6.96 -8.90 1.96
CA LYS A 54 -8.19 -8.86 1.14
C LYS A 54 -8.19 -10.03 0.13
N ASP A 55 -8.19 -9.72 -1.17
CA ASP A 55 -8.23 -10.67 -2.28
C ASP A 55 -6.83 -11.09 -2.79
N PHE A 56 -5.77 -10.63 -2.13
CA PHE A 56 -4.40 -10.84 -2.56
C PHE A 56 -3.60 -11.72 -1.59
N TYR A 57 -2.59 -12.37 -2.15
CA TYR A 57 -1.47 -12.94 -1.42
C TYR A 57 -0.34 -11.93 -1.42
N LYS A 58 0.06 -11.48 -0.23
CA LYS A 58 1.17 -10.55 -0.03
C LYS A 58 2.42 -11.33 0.36
N ALA A 59 3.50 -11.20 -0.38
CA ALA A 59 4.82 -11.68 0.01
C ALA A 59 5.60 -10.52 0.62
N GLU A 60 6.02 -10.66 1.88
CA GLU A 60 7.00 -9.80 2.53
C GLU A 60 8.37 -10.45 2.40
N PHE A 61 9.36 -9.73 1.89
CA PHE A 61 10.70 -10.27 1.64
C PHE A 61 11.73 -9.13 1.64
N SER A 62 13.00 -9.50 1.47
CA SER A 62 14.06 -8.51 1.24
C SER A 62 14.61 -8.64 -0.17
N ARG A 63 14.46 -7.59 -0.97
CA ARG A 63 15.02 -7.47 -2.32
C ARG A 63 16.31 -6.65 -2.23
N TYR A 64 17.46 -7.25 -2.55
CA TYR A 64 18.76 -6.59 -2.45
C TYR A 64 19.09 -5.98 -1.06
N GLY A 65 18.54 -6.55 0.01
CA GLY A 65 18.74 -6.04 1.37
C GLY A 65 17.78 -4.90 1.77
N VAL A 66 16.82 -4.56 0.91
CA VAL A 66 15.78 -3.56 1.14
C VAL A 66 14.46 -4.28 1.42
N ALA A 67 13.63 -3.80 2.35
CA ALA A 67 12.33 -4.40 2.60
C ALA A 67 11.43 -4.23 1.37
N SER A 68 10.65 -5.25 1.07
CA SER A 68 9.78 -5.26 -0.10
C SER A 68 8.55 -6.10 0.14
N GLU A 69 7.44 -5.64 -0.43
CA GLU A 69 6.17 -6.34 -0.40
C GLU A 69 5.66 -6.51 -1.82
N ALA A 70 5.14 -7.69 -2.15
CA ALA A 70 4.58 -7.96 -3.48
C ALA A 70 3.21 -8.62 -3.38
N TRP A 71 2.24 -8.11 -4.14
CA TRP A 71 0.86 -8.59 -4.13
C TRP A 71 0.56 -9.41 -5.37
N PHE A 72 -0.09 -10.54 -5.17
CA PHE A 72 -0.51 -11.45 -6.21
C PHE A 72 -1.99 -11.83 -6.07
N THR A 73 -2.68 -11.96 -7.20
CA THR A 73 -4.00 -12.61 -7.25
C THR A 73 -3.88 -14.11 -6.99
N SER A 74 -4.98 -14.81 -6.65
CA SER A 74 -5.01 -16.28 -6.49
C SER A 74 -4.54 -17.05 -7.72
N GLU A 75 -4.65 -16.45 -8.91
CA GLU A 75 -4.21 -17.05 -10.18
C GLU A 75 -2.71 -16.83 -10.45
N GLY A 76 -1.97 -16.17 -9.56
CA GLY A 76 -0.55 -15.86 -9.73
C GLY A 76 -0.27 -14.66 -10.63
N ARG A 77 -1.26 -13.79 -10.90
CA ARG A 77 -0.95 -12.49 -11.54
C ARG A 77 -0.36 -11.55 -10.50
N TRP A 78 0.79 -10.98 -10.82
CA TRP A 78 1.41 -9.87 -10.09
C TRP A 78 0.57 -8.61 -10.21
N VAL A 79 0.41 -7.90 -9.09
CA VAL A 79 -0.41 -6.68 -8.99
C VAL A 79 0.49 -5.46 -8.82
N ARG A 80 1.40 -5.53 -7.85
CA ARG A 80 2.39 -4.49 -7.56
C ARG A 80 3.51 -5.00 -6.68
N THR A 81 4.58 -4.23 -6.63
CA THR A 81 5.64 -4.32 -5.61
C THR A 81 5.82 -2.98 -4.95
N GLU A 82 5.90 -2.97 -3.63
CA GLU A 82 6.31 -1.82 -2.84
C GLU A 82 7.70 -2.14 -2.27
N THR A 83 8.61 -1.18 -2.33
CA THR A 83 9.99 -1.33 -1.86
C THR A 83 10.42 -0.04 -1.22
N ASP A 84 10.91 -0.11 0.02
CA ASP A 84 11.42 1.06 0.73
C ASP A 84 12.44 1.80 -0.16
N PHE A 85 12.26 3.09 -0.30
CA PHE A 85 13.08 3.92 -1.17
C PHE A 85 13.96 4.86 -0.35
N TYR A 86 15.22 4.45 -0.19
CA TYR A 86 16.26 5.26 0.47
C TYR A 86 17.12 6.06 -0.52
N GLY A 87 16.71 6.11 -1.79
CA GLY A 87 17.44 6.77 -2.87
C GLY A 87 17.24 8.29 -2.90
N THR A 88 17.86 8.94 -3.90
CA THR A 88 17.55 10.33 -4.21
C THR A 88 16.30 10.40 -5.07
N LEU A 89 15.26 11.09 -4.58
CA LEU A 89 14.03 11.32 -5.34
C LEU A 89 14.30 12.14 -6.61
N PRO A 90 13.56 11.89 -7.70
CA PRO A 90 13.64 12.71 -8.91
C PRO A 90 13.34 14.18 -8.63
N GLN A 91 14.04 15.09 -9.33
CA GLN A 91 13.87 16.53 -9.16
C GLN A 91 12.40 16.98 -9.25
N PRO A 92 11.58 16.52 -10.22
CA PRO A 92 10.17 16.92 -10.30
C PRO A 92 9.35 16.58 -9.05
N VAL A 93 9.66 15.45 -8.39
CA VAL A 93 9.01 15.05 -7.14
C VAL A 93 9.39 16.01 -6.01
N THR A 94 10.69 16.30 -5.86
CA THR A 94 11.15 17.23 -4.82
C THR A 94 10.66 18.66 -5.04
N ASP A 95 10.52 19.10 -6.29
CA ASP A 95 9.97 20.41 -6.64
C ASP A 95 8.48 20.48 -6.27
N TYR A 96 7.72 19.42 -6.53
CA TYR A 96 6.31 19.33 -6.14
C TYR A 96 6.15 19.40 -4.61
N ILE A 97 6.95 18.62 -3.86
CA ILE A 97 6.93 18.65 -2.39
C ILE A 97 7.24 20.06 -1.88
N ALA A 98 8.29 20.70 -2.41
CA ALA A 98 8.68 22.05 -2.01
C ALA A 98 7.59 23.09 -2.29
N ALA A 99 6.86 22.96 -3.41
CA ALA A 99 5.80 23.89 -3.80
C ALA A 99 4.50 23.72 -2.98
N HIS A 100 4.17 22.50 -2.57
CA HIS A 100 2.85 22.18 -2.00
C HIS A 100 2.86 21.82 -0.51
N TYR A 101 4.00 21.34 0.02
CA TYR A 101 4.12 20.81 1.38
C TYR A 101 5.16 21.58 2.20
N SER A 102 5.12 22.91 2.14
CA SER A 102 6.03 23.77 2.91
C SER A 102 5.98 23.47 4.41
N GLY A 103 7.14 23.10 4.96
CA GLY A 103 7.33 22.77 6.37
C GLY A 103 6.96 21.33 6.74
N TYR A 104 6.63 20.48 5.77
CA TYR A 104 6.64 19.03 5.93
C TYR A 104 8.05 18.48 5.65
N ALA A 105 8.38 17.34 6.26
CA ALA A 105 9.53 16.51 5.98
C ALA A 105 9.04 15.14 5.48
N ILE A 106 9.86 14.43 4.71
CA ILE A 106 9.59 13.04 4.34
C ILE A 106 9.85 12.18 5.58
N ASP A 107 8.84 11.41 5.99
CA ASP A 107 8.96 10.40 7.05
C ASP A 107 9.30 9.04 6.46
N ASP A 108 8.52 8.63 5.45
CA ASP A 108 8.72 7.38 4.73
C ASP A 108 8.51 7.55 3.22
N CYS A 109 9.11 6.66 2.43
CA CYS A 109 8.99 6.67 0.98
C CYS A 109 9.15 5.26 0.43
N ASP A 110 8.18 4.83 -0.38
CA ASP A 110 8.23 3.59 -1.14
C ASP A 110 8.29 3.88 -2.64
N LEU A 111 9.02 3.05 -3.37
CA LEU A 111 8.80 2.89 -4.80
C LEU A 111 7.74 1.81 -5.00
N VAL A 112 6.64 2.18 -5.65
CA VAL A 112 5.58 1.26 -6.05
C VAL A 112 5.71 0.97 -7.54
N GLU A 113 6.05 -0.28 -7.86
CA GLU A 113 6.10 -0.79 -9.22
C GLU A 113 4.76 -1.49 -9.57
N MET A 114 4.18 -1.16 -10.72
CA MET A 114 2.98 -1.85 -11.25
C MET A 114 3.18 -2.17 -12.74
N LEU A 115 2.21 -2.84 -13.37
CA LEU A 115 2.33 -3.25 -14.77
C LEU A 115 2.56 -2.09 -15.76
N ASP A 116 1.82 -1.00 -15.56
CA ASP A 116 1.76 0.12 -16.52
C ASP A 116 2.24 1.45 -15.92
N LEU A 117 2.60 1.46 -14.63
CA LEU A 117 2.93 2.69 -13.90
C LEU A 117 3.77 2.40 -12.66
N ASP A 118 4.84 3.16 -12.52
CA ASP A 118 5.60 3.24 -11.27
C ASP A 118 5.41 4.62 -10.63
N TYR A 119 5.35 4.66 -9.30
CA TYR A 119 5.20 5.90 -8.55
C TYR A 119 5.85 5.81 -7.17
N PHE A 120 6.09 6.95 -6.55
CA PHE A 120 6.50 7.05 -5.16
C PHE A 120 5.27 7.22 -4.28
N ASP A 121 5.12 6.40 -3.25
CA ASP A 121 4.21 6.65 -2.12
C ASP A 121 5.03 7.28 -1.01
N ILE A 122 4.72 8.53 -0.65
CA ILE A 122 5.54 9.33 0.25
C ILE A 122 4.68 9.77 1.42
N GLU A 123 5.08 9.37 2.62
CA GLU A 123 4.53 9.89 3.86
C GLU A 123 5.29 11.16 4.25
N LEU A 124 4.53 12.23 4.47
CA LEU A 124 5.04 13.55 4.78
C LEU A 124 4.53 13.98 6.15
N ASP A 125 5.46 14.36 7.01
CA ASP A 125 5.20 14.74 8.38
C ASP A 125 5.50 16.20 8.67
N LYS A 126 4.65 16.81 9.48
CA LYS A 126 4.84 18.17 9.95
C LYS A 126 4.61 18.27 11.44
N ARG A 127 5.45 19.11 12.07
CA ARG A 127 5.37 19.42 13.50
C ARG A 127 3.93 19.72 13.91
N GLY A 128 3.50 19.06 14.98
CA GLY A 128 2.12 19.13 15.46
C GLY A 128 1.29 17.87 15.15
N GLY A 129 1.91 16.85 14.53
CA GLY A 129 1.25 15.58 14.20
C GLY A 129 0.37 15.69 12.96
N TYR A 130 0.81 16.49 11.98
CA TYR A 130 0.12 16.58 10.69
C TYR A 130 0.83 15.67 9.70
N GLU A 131 0.11 14.65 9.23
CA GLU A 131 0.55 13.69 8.23
C GLU A 131 -0.12 13.99 6.87
N ALA A 132 0.59 13.71 5.79
CA ALA A 132 0.04 13.69 4.44
C ALA A 132 0.68 12.56 3.62
N HIS A 133 -0.14 11.85 2.84
CA HIS A 133 0.35 10.88 1.86
C HIS A 133 0.34 11.48 0.47
N LEU A 134 1.43 11.26 -0.27
CA LEU A 134 1.65 11.75 -1.62
C LEU A 134 2.00 10.58 -2.53
N LYS A 135 1.11 10.25 -3.47
CA LYS A 135 1.39 9.32 -4.57
C LYS A 135 1.75 10.10 -5.83
N ILE A 136 2.99 9.98 -6.28
CA ILE A 136 3.53 10.83 -7.35
C ILE A 136 4.48 10.07 -8.27
N THR A 137 4.32 10.24 -9.57
CA THR A 137 5.24 9.66 -10.57
C THR A 137 6.62 10.31 -10.53
N SER A 138 7.63 9.67 -11.14
CA SER A 138 8.98 10.25 -11.29
C SER A 138 8.99 11.62 -11.99
N GLU A 139 7.99 11.88 -12.82
CA GLU A 139 7.82 13.13 -13.57
C GLU A 139 7.10 14.22 -12.77
N GLY A 140 6.80 13.99 -11.48
CA GLY A 140 6.14 14.97 -10.63
C GLY A 140 4.62 15.08 -10.86
N VAL A 141 4.02 14.10 -11.54
CA VAL A 141 2.56 14.04 -11.75
C VAL A 141 1.91 13.29 -10.59
N LEU A 142 0.95 13.96 -9.94
CA LEU A 142 0.12 13.39 -8.86
C LEU A 142 -0.85 12.32 -9.40
N LEU A 143 -1.10 11.27 -8.61
CA LEU A 143 -2.05 10.18 -8.92
C LEU A 143 -3.37 10.30 -8.14
#